data_AF-A0AB74BSP5-F1
#
_entry.id   AF-A0AB74BSP5-F1
#
_cell.length_a   1.000
_cell.length_b   1.000
_cell.length_c   1.000
_cell.angle_alpha   90.00
_cell.angle_beta   90.00
_cell.angle_gamma   90.00
#
_symmetry.space_group_name_H-M   'P 1'
#
loop_
_entity.id
_entity.type
_entity.pdbx_description
1 polymer ?
#
loop_
_entity_poly.entity_id
_entity_poly.type
_entity_poly.pdbx_seq_one_letter_code
_entity_poly.pdbx_strand_id
1 'polypeptide(L)'
;MPVQVVASIENPSLLPTPPMGFNNWARFMCDLNETLFVETADAMASNGLLEAGYNRINLDDCWMNYDRAENGSLEWNVTKFPRGLPWLGQYVKSKGFNFGIYEDSGNLTCGGYPGSEGYEEIDAETFAAWGIDYLKLDGCNVYPKEGRTLQEEYKYLYGNWHEILSKMQQPLIFSESAPAYFSMTDNLTDWHTVMDWVPEYGELARHSVDILVYSGEGSAWDSIMTNYKFNTLVARYQRPGYYNDPDFLIADHPGLSLDEKRSQFALWASFSAPLIISAHIPDLSSEDLEYLTNQALIAVDQDPLAQQATLASRDGSLDVLTRNLADGSRLVTILNHGSESIETDISLDILGLSTDCTYKAQDLWDGSTQTIKDAIRIKLNTHATAVYKIDTDEKCSQVIPTGLIFNTASGKCLTGTSSSVGSESCNGSKSQIWQIDASGVIRTLSEQSKCLTADGKAISLQECSENNGQKWSYAITGNLKNADTGYCLTNGGGVSACGFETNSQVFGLPAGVHVAL
;
A
#
# COMPACT_ATOMS: atom_id res chain seq x y z
N MET A 1 -6.33 -36.34 6.80
CA MET A 1 -7.19 -35.22 6.37
C MET A 1 -6.25 -34.25 5.67
N PRO A 2 -6.52 -33.80 4.44
CA PRO A 2 -5.69 -32.76 3.84
C PRO A 2 -5.72 -31.56 4.79
N VAL A 3 -4.54 -31.05 5.15
CA VAL A 3 -4.41 -29.85 5.96
C VAL A 3 -5.05 -28.74 5.17
N GLN A 4 -6.06 -28.11 5.74
CA GLN A 4 -6.71 -26.93 5.19
C GLN A 4 -5.62 -25.86 5.12
N VAL A 5 -5.24 -25.44 3.92
CA VAL A 5 -4.26 -24.36 3.69
C VAL A 5 -4.87 -23.09 4.30
N VAL A 6 -4.12 -22.39 5.17
CA VAL A 6 -4.58 -21.20 5.90
C VAL A 6 -4.00 -19.99 5.19
N ALA A 7 -4.87 -19.15 4.60
CA ALA A 7 -4.49 -17.93 3.88
C ALA A 7 -3.85 -16.88 4.83
N SER A 8 -3.08 -15.93 4.29
CA SER A 8 -2.39 -14.88 5.07
C SER A 8 -3.35 -14.03 5.93
N ILE A 9 -4.52 -13.68 5.38
CA ILE A 9 -5.61 -12.97 6.11
C ILE A 9 -6.19 -13.82 7.26
N GLU A 10 -6.14 -15.14 7.16
CA GLU A 10 -6.68 -16.03 8.19
C GLU A 10 -5.71 -16.22 9.37
N ASN A 11 -4.42 -15.93 9.19
CA ASN A 11 -3.41 -15.93 10.25
C ASN A 11 -2.65 -14.59 10.34
N PRO A 12 -3.32 -13.52 10.79
CA PRO A 12 -2.70 -12.19 10.91
C PRO A 12 -1.56 -12.13 11.94
N SER A 13 -1.33 -13.20 12.71
CA SER A 13 -0.26 -13.25 13.70
C SER A 13 1.14 -13.43 13.09
N LEU A 14 1.25 -13.87 11.83
CA LEU A 14 2.53 -14.01 11.14
C LEU A 14 3.17 -12.64 10.85
N LEU A 15 2.36 -11.68 10.42
CA LEU A 15 2.75 -10.29 10.20
C LEU A 15 1.63 -9.35 10.69
N PRO A 16 1.60 -9.01 12.00
CA PRO A 16 0.49 -8.25 12.59
C PRO A 16 0.49 -6.76 12.24
N THR A 17 1.62 -6.23 11.79
CA THR A 17 1.81 -4.85 11.32
C THR A 17 2.74 -4.87 10.09
N PRO A 18 2.72 -3.82 9.23
CA PRO A 18 3.57 -3.77 8.05
C PRO A 18 5.05 -3.93 8.44
N PRO A 19 5.88 -4.60 7.62
CA PRO A 19 7.26 -4.83 7.95
C PRO A 19 8.08 -3.54 7.86
N MET A 20 9.03 -3.38 8.79
CA MET A 20 10.00 -2.28 8.79
C MET A 20 11.41 -2.84 8.71
N GLY A 21 12.29 -2.25 7.92
CA GLY A 21 13.65 -2.77 7.78
C GLY A 21 14.47 -2.15 6.66
N PHE A 22 15.36 -2.96 6.10
CA PHE A 22 16.27 -2.59 5.02
C PHE A 22 16.17 -3.58 3.85
N ASN A 23 16.36 -3.07 2.64
CA ASN A 23 16.64 -3.85 1.44
C ASN A 23 17.68 -3.10 0.57
N ASN A 24 18.58 -3.82 -0.10
CA ASN A 24 19.67 -3.20 -0.86
C ASN A 24 19.30 -2.71 -2.28
N TRP A 25 18.16 -3.11 -2.85
CA TRP A 25 17.91 -3.04 -4.29
C TRP A 25 17.94 -1.64 -4.87
N ALA A 26 17.11 -0.72 -4.36
CA ALA A 26 17.03 0.62 -4.94
C ALA A 26 18.34 1.40 -4.78
N ARG A 27 19.20 1.07 -3.82
CA ARG A 27 20.45 1.79 -3.59
C ARG A 27 21.65 1.18 -4.32
N PHE A 28 21.75 -0.14 -4.31
CA PHE A 28 22.95 -0.88 -4.68
C PHE A 28 22.74 -1.82 -5.86
N MET A 29 21.50 -2.19 -6.17
CA MET A 29 21.17 -3.24 -7.14
C MET A 29 22.06 -4.47 -6.88
N CYS A 30 22.87 -4.88 -7.87
CA CYS A 30 23.77 -6.03 -7.81
C CYS A 30 25.16 -5.73 -7.23
N ASP A 31 25.48 -4.47 -6.91
CA ASP A 31 26.72 -4.05 -6.24
C ASP A 31 26.63 -4.30 -4.73
N LEU A 32 26.54 -5.58 -4.38
CA LEU A 32 26.33 -6.07 -3.02
C LEU A 32 27.39 -7.09 -2.62
N ASN A 33 27.68 -7.15 -1.33
CA ASN A 33 28.52 -8.17 -0.72
C ASN A 33 28.17 -8.32 0.77
N GLU A 34 28.75 -9.31 1.44
CA GLU A 34 28.55 -9.60 2.86
C GLU A 34 28.87 -8.40 3.77
N THR A 35 29.90 -7.61 3.44
CA THR A 35 30.29 -6.42 4.22
C THR A 35 29.17 -5.39 4.25
N LEU A 36 28.50 -5.14 3.12
CA LEU A 36 27.36 -4.23 3.04
C LEU A 36 26.29 -4.57 4.10
N PHE A 37 25.89 -5.84 4.20
CA PHE A 37 24.85 -6.26 5.14
C PHE A 37 25.32 -6.23 6.59
N VAL A 38 26.59 -6.54 6.85
CA VAL A 38 27.19 -6.45 8.18
C VAL A 38 27.22 -4.99 8.66
N GLU A 39 27.72 -4.09 7.83
CA GLU A 39 27.81 -2.65 8.15
C GLU A 39 26.43 -2.02 8.28
N THR A 40 25.48 -2.38 7.41
CA THR A 40 24.09 -1.93 7.52
C THR A 40 23.46 -2.37 8.84
N ALA A 41 23.60 -3.65 9.23
CA ALA A 41 23.04 -4.14 10.49
C ALA A 41 23.68 -3.45 11.71
N ASP A 42 25.00 -3.23 11.69
CA ASP A 42 25.71 -2.52 12.76
C ASP A 42 25.31 -1.05 12.84
N ALA A 43 25.17 -0.38 11.69
CA ALA A 43 24.70 1.00 11.61
C ALA A 43 23.28 1.10 12.15
N MET A 44 22.33 0.32 11.64
CA MET A 44 20.92 0.31 12.09
C MET A 44 20.76 0.06 13.60
N ALA A 45 21.60 -0.80 14.17
CA ALA A 45 21.59 -1.06 15.61
C ALA A 45 22.18 0.10 16.44
N SER A 46 23.09 0.89 15.87
CA SER A 46 23.78 1.98 16.57
C SER A 46 23.13 3.36 16.40
N ASN A 47 22.44 3.59 15.28
CA ASN A 47 21.83 4.89 14.93
C ASN A 47 20.33 4.95 15.26
N GLY A 48 19.81 3.98 16.02
CA GLY A 48 18.45 3.99 16.59
C GLY A 48 17.36 3.42 15.68
N LEU A 49 17.67 3.03 14.44
CA LEU A 49 16.67 2.44 13.54
C LEU A 49 16.10 1.11 14.09
N LEU A 50 16.94 0.23 14.63
CA LEU A 50 16.45 -1.01 15.25
C LEU A 50 15.51 -0.73 16.44
N GLU A 51 15.87 0.24 17.30
CA GLU A 51 15.04 0.65 18.44
C GLU A 51 13.71 1.27 17.98
N ALA A 52 13.72 2.00 16.86
CA ALA A 52 12.52 2.56 16.25
C ALA A 52 11.61 1.52 15.58
N GLY A 53 12.05 0.26 15.44
CA GLY A 53 11.25 -0.85 14.93
C GLY A 53 11.73 -1.45 13.61
N TYR A 54 12.74 -0.88 12.96
CA TYR A 54 13.33 -1.42 11.73
C TYR A 54 14.12 -2.70 12.02
N ASN A 55 13.44 -3.84 12.03
CA ASN A 55 13.97 -5.09 12.55
C ASN A 55 14.26 -6.14 11.47
N ARG A 56 14.23 -5.77 10.18
CA ARG A 56 14.54 -6.67 9.06
C ARG A 56 15.76 -6.23 8.26
N ILE A 57 16.56 -7.19 7.84
CA ILE A 57 17.59 -7.04 6.81
C ILE A 57 17.21 -7.98 5.67
N ASN A 58 16.83 -7.44 4.52
CA ASN A 58 16.44 -8.22 3.35
C ASN A 58 17.52 -8.15 2.29
N LEU A 59 17.98 -9.31 1.83
CA LEU A 59 18.91 -9.47 0.72
C LEU A 59 18.13 -9.60 -0.59
N ASP A 60 18.34 -8.68 -1.52
CA ASP A 60 17.70 -8.69 -2.84
C ASP A 60 18.50 -9.49 -3.89
N ASP A 61 18.10 -9.43 -5.16
CA ASP A 61 18.65 -10.20 -6.28
C ASP A 61 20.19 -10.07 -6.43
N CYS A 62 20.80 -10.91 -7.26
CA CYS A 62 22.23 -10.99 -7.56
C CYS A 62 23.11 -11.61 -6.45
N TRP A 63 22.54 -12.33 -5.49
CA TRP A 63 23.30 -12.93 -4.39
C TRP A 63 23.92 -14.31 -4.69
N MET A 64 23.35 -15.04 -5.65
CA MET A 64 23.64 -16.45 -5.93
C MET A 64 24.68 -16.66 -7.03
N ASN A 65 25.13 -17.90 -7.21
CA ASN A 65 25.86 -18.35 -8.39
C ASN A 65 24.93 -18.42 -9.61
N TYR A 66 25.52 -18.41 -10.81
CA TYR A 66 24.75 -18.58 -12.06
C TYR A 66 24.29 -20.03 -12.31
N ASP A 67 24.84 -20.99 -11.56
CA ASP A 67 24.50 -22.40 -11.65
C ASP A 67 23.98 -22.88 -10.30
N ARG A 68 22.97 -23.75 -10.34
CA ARG A 68 22.52 -24.55 -9.17
C ARG A 68 23.53 -25.66 -8.89
N ALA A 69 23.54 -26.15 -7.65
CA ALA A 69 24.27 -27.36 -7.30
C ALA A 69 23.73 -28.60 -8.05
N GLU A 70 24.50 -29.70 -8.06
CA GLU A 70 24.12 -30.95 -8.76
C GLU A 70 22.80 -31.56 -8.26
N ASN A 71 22.45 -31.31 -7.00
CA ASN A 71 21.18 -31.73 -6.38
C ASN A 71 20.01 -30.76 -6.66
N GLY A 72 20.24 -29.68 -7.41
CA GLY A 72 19.23 -28.66 -7.75
C GLY A 72 19.11 -27.50 -6.77
N SER A 73 19.80 -27.50 -5.62
CA SER A 73 19.71 -26.39 -4.66
C SER A 73 20.46 -25.15 -5.15
N LEU A 74 19.97 -23.96 -4.77
CA LEU A 74 20.69 -22.71 -4.98
C LEU A 74 21.98 -22.66 -4.15
N GLU A 75 23.02 -22.03 -4.70
CA GLU A 75 24.27 -21.76 -4.00
C GLU A 75 24.57 -20.26 -3.99
N TRP A 76 25.00 -19.72 -2.85
CA TRP A 76 25.43 -18.33 -2.77
C TRP A 76 26.77 -18.12 -3.49
N ASN A 77 27.00 -16.90 -3.96
CA ASN A 77 28.29 -16.53 -4.51
C ASN A 77 29.34 -16.38 -3.41
N VAL A 78 30.31 -17.30 -3.35
CA VAL A 78 31.37 -17.32 -2.31
C VAL A 78 32.34 -16.13 -2.37
N THR A 79 32.38 -15.39 -3.47
CA THR A 79 33.16 -14.14 -3.56
C THR A 79 32.40 -12.99 -2.90
N LYS A 80 31.09 -12.90 -3.13
CA LYS A 80 30.22 -11.90 -2.48
C LYS A 80 29.99 -12.22 -1.00
N PHE A 81 29.83 -13.50 -0.66
CA PHE A 81 29.51 -14.02 0.66
C PHE A 81 30.50 -15.11 1.10
N PRO A 82 31.74 -14.73 1.48
CA PRO A 82 32.79 -15.68 1.79
C PRO A 82 32.53 -16.55 3.03
N ARG A 83 31.68 -16.09 3.98
CA ARG A 83 31.26 -16.90 5.14
C ARG A 83 29.91 -17.60 4.92
N GLY A 84 29.22 -17.26 3.83
CA GLY A 84 27.96 -17.85 3.40
C GLY A 84 26.72 -17.27 4.07
N LEU A 85 25.57 -17.46 3.43
CA LEU A 85 24.29 -16.96 3.92
C LEU A 85 23.83 -17.52 5.27
N PRO A 86 24.09 -18.79 5.64
CA PRO A 86 23.84 -19.25 7.01
C PRO A 86 24.58 -18.44 8.07
N TRP A 87 25.84 -18.06 7.79
CA TRP A 87 26.61 -17.23 8.72
C TRP A 87 26.03 -15.81 8.79
N LEU A 88 25.69 -15.21 7.65
CA LEU A 88 25.09 -13.87 7.61
C LEU A 88 23.74 -13.85 8.35
N GLY A 89 22.88 -14.84 8.12
CA GLY A 89 21.62 -15.00 8.84
C GLY A 89 21.80 -15.11 10.35
N GLN A 90 22.79 -15.88 10.81
CA GLN A 90 23.14 -15.94 12.23
C GLN A 90 23.68 -14.60 12.75
N TYR A 91 24.48 -13.88 11.96
CA TYR A 91 25.03 -12.58 12.32
C TYR A 91 23.92 -11.55 12.54
N VAL A 92 23.03 -11.36 11.56
CA VAL A 92 21.94 -10.37 11.68
C VAL A 92 20.99 -10.71 12.83
N LYS A 93 20.70 -12.00 13.05
CA LYS A 93 19.91 -12.46 14.22
C LYS A 93 20.61 -12.18 15.54
N SER A 94 21.94 -12.33 15.61
CA SER A 94 22.70 -11.99 16.82
C SER A 94 22.66 -10.51 17.18
N LYS A 95 22.32 -9.65 16.21
CA LYS A 95 22.13 -8.19 16.38
C LYS A 95 20.68 -7.80 16.68
N GLY A 96 19.76 -8.76 16.67
CA GLY A 96 18.33 -8.54 16.94
C GLY A 96 17.46 -8.33 15.69
N PHE A 97 17.99 -8.58 14.49
CA PHE A 97 17.24 -8.49 13.24
C PHE A 97 16.71 -9.86 12.77
N ASN A 98 15.67 -9.81 11.97
CA ASN A 98 15.18 -10.89 11.12
C ASN A 98 15.87 -10.84 9.76
N PHE A 99 15.94 -11.96 9.05
CA PHE A 99 16.66 -12.06 7.77
C PHE A 99 15.73 -12.50 6.63
N GLY A 100 15.66 -11.69 5.58
CA GLY A 100 14.89 -11.96 4.38
C GLY A 100 15.77 -12.21 3.15
N ILE A 101 15.21 -12.91 2.17
CA ILE A 101 15.84 -13.20 0.88
C ILE A 101 14.91 -12.87 -0.28
N TYR A 102 15.51 -12.67 -1.45
CA TYR A 102 14.86 -12.53 -2.73
C TYR A 102 14.96 -13.83 -3.54
N GLU A 103 13.90 -14.13 -4.28
CA GLU A 103 13.89 -15.10 -5.35
C GLU A 103 12.86 -14.73 -6.44
N ASP A 104 12.81 -15.47 -7.55
CA ASP A 104 11.86 -15.27 -8.65
C ASP A 104 10.99 -16.51 -8.92
N SER A 105 9.71 -16.30 -9.22
CA SER A 105 8.76 -17.36 -9.60
C SER A 105 9.01 -17.95 -10.99
N GLY A 106 9.70 -17.23 -11.87
CA GLY A 106 10.08 -17.68 -13.21
C GLY A 106 11.30 -18.60 -13.22
N ASN A 107 11.78 -18.92 -14.43
CA ASN A 107 12.94 -19.79 -14.61
C ASN A 107 14.28 -19.08 -14.40
N LEU A 108 14.29 -17.75 -14.44
CA LEU A 108 15.43 -16.88 -14.20
C LEU A 108 14.97 -15.66 -13.40
N THR A 109 15.80 -15.19 -12.49
CA THR A 109 15.58 -13.90 -11.81
C THR A 109 15.65 -12.73 -12.80
N CYS A 110 15.21 -11.55 -12.38
CA CYS A 110 15.36 -10.33 -13.17
C CYS A 110 16.82 -10.03 -13.54
N GLY A 111 17.78 -10.37 -12.67
CA GLY A 111 19.23 -10.29 -12.91
C GLY A 111 19.80 -11.44 -13.75
N GLY A 112 18.98 -12.41 -14.18
CA GLY A 112 19.39 -13.55 -15.01
C GLY A 112 20.07 -14.69 -14.25
N TYR A 113 19.85 -14.78 -12.93
CA TYR A 113 20.29 -15.92 -12.11
C TYR A 113 19.23 -17.03 -12.14
N PRO A 114 19.52 -18.26 -11.68
CA PRO A 114 18.51 -19.33 -11.64
C PRO A 114 17.28 -18.91 -10.82
N GLY A 115 16.09 -18.89 -11.43
CA GLY A 115 14.82 -18.70 -10.72
C GLY A 115 14.28 -20.02 -10.16
N SER A 116 13.16 -19.98 -9.45
CA SER A 116 12.64 -21.14 -8.70
C SER A 116 11.60 -22.00 -9.40
N GLU A 117 11.21 -21.70 -10.64
CA GLU A 117 10.21 -22.50 -11.34
C GLU A 117 10.62 -24.00 -11.40
N GLY A 118 9.85 -24.87 -10.75
CA GLY A 118 10.11 -26.32 -10.64
C GLY A 118 11.08 -26.73 -9.53
N TYR A 119 11.57 -25.80 -8.71
CA TYR A 119 12.48 -26.01 -7.57
C TYR A 119 11.92 -25.43 -6.27
N GLU A 120 10.66 -25.02 -6.23
CA GLU A 120 10.03 -24.22 -5.17
C GLU A 120 10.16 -24.89 -3.78
N GLU A 121 9.91 -26.21 -3.69
CA GLU A 121 10.06 -26.96 -2.43
C GLU A 121 11.52 -26.98 -1.94
N ILE A 122 12.47 -27.23 -2.85
CA ILE A 122 13.91 -27.30 -2.52
C ILE A 122 14.41 -25.93 -2.07
N ASP A 123 13.98 -24.86 -2.74
CA ASP A 123 14.40 -23.50 -2.45
C ASP A 123 13.80 -23.03 -1.11
N ALA A 124 12.51 -23.31 -0.84
CA ALA A 124 11.88 -23.03 0.45
C ALA A 124 12.60 -23.72 1.63
N GLU A 125 12.94 -25.00 1.48
CA GLU A 125 13.71 -25.75 2.49
C GLU A 125 15.13 -25.18 2.67
N THR A 126 15.78 -24.78 1.57
CA THR A 126 17.11 -24.17 1.58
C THR A 126 17.09 -22.84 2.35
N PHE A 127 16.12 -21.97 2.08
CA PHE A 127 15.97 -20.69 2.77
C PHE A 127 15.70 -20.89 4.27
N ALA A 128 14.81 -21.80 4.63
CA ALA A 128 14.54 -22.13 6.04
C ALA A 128 15.80 -22.65 6.76
N ALA A 129 16.59 -23.51 6.10
CA ALA A 129 17.84 -24.05 6.64
C ALA A 129 18.91 -22.96 6.87
N TRP A 130 18.89 -21.88 6.08
CA TRP A 130 19.76 -20.71 6.27
C TRP A 130 19.22 -19.74 7.32
N GLY A 131 18.03 -19.99 7.86
CA GLY A 131 17.39 -19.16 8.86
C GLY A 131 16.70 -17.93 8.26
N ILE A 132 16.28 -17.98 7.00
CA ILE A 132 15.40 -16.97 6.41
C ILE A 132 14.01 -17.06 7.05
N ASP A 133 13.35 -15.91 7.21
CA ASP A 133 11.96 -15.80 7.69
C ASP A 133 11.07 -14.90 6.81
N TYR A 134 11.63 -14.37 5.71
CA TYR A 134 10.94 -13.50 4.76
C TYR A 134 11.42 -13.80 3.33
N LEU A 135 10.48 -13.98 2.41
CA LEU A 135 10.73 -14.21 0.99
C LEU A 135 10.08 -13.08 0.18
N LYS A 136 10.89 -12.26 -0.49
CA LYS A 136 10.44 -11.45 -1.63
C LYS A 136 10.47 -12.33 -2.87
N LEU A 137 9.32 -12.57 -3.49
CA LEU A 137 9.22 -13.37 -4.70
C LEU A 137 8.83 -12.49 -5.88
N ASP A 138 9.68 -12.50 -6.88
CA ASP A 138 9.53 -11.74 -8.10
C ASP A 138 8.86 -12.55 -9.22
N GLY A 139 8.79 -12.00 -10.43
CA GLY A 139 8.11 -12.65 -11.55
C GLY A 139 8.74 -12.39 -12.91
N CYS A 140 10.04 -12.13 -12.99
CA CYS A 140 10.70 -12.06 -14.28
C CYS A 140 10.74 -13.46 -14.93
N ASN A 141 10.75 -13.48 -16.26
CA ASN A 141 10.88 -14.74 -17.02
C ASN A 141 9.80 -15.80 -16.70
N VAL A 142 8.60 -15.36 -16.32
CA VAL A 142 7.40 -16.20 -16.25
C VAL A 142 6.78 -16.31 -17.65
N TYR A 143 6.50 -17.54 -18.09
CA TYR A 143 5.92 -17.81 -19.41
C TYR A 143 4.65 -18.66 -19.28
N PRO A 144 3.55 -18.34 -19.99
CA PRO A 144 2.32 -19.11 -19.89
C PRO A 144 2.51 -20.56 -20.34
N LYS A 145 1.95 -21.51 -19.57
CA LYS A 145 2.03 -22.95 -19.84
C LYS A 145 0.63 -23.58 -19.87
N GLU A 146 0.53 -24.74 -20.51
CA GLU A 146 -0.68 -25.58 -20.48
C GLU A 146 -1.98 -24.88 -20.93
N GLY A 147 -1.87 -23.84 -21.77
CA GLY A 147 -3.01 -23.07 -22.25
C GLY A 147 -3.52 -21.99 -21.27
N ARG A 148 -2.83 -21.77 -20.14
CA ARG A 148 -3.08 -20.62 -19.25
C ARG A 148 -2.73 -19.32 -19.95
N THR A 149 -3.45 -18.26 -19.60
CA THR A 149 -3.03 -16.88 -19.83
C THR A 149 -1.83 -16.53 -18.93
N LEU A 150 -1.16 -15.39 -19.19
CA LEU A 150 -0.07 -14.95 -18.33
C LEU A 150 -0.56 -14.72 -16.89
N GLN A 151 -1.69 -14.05 -16.72
CA GLN A 151 -2.31 -13.80 -15.41
C GLN A 151 -2.56 -15.11 -14.65
N GLU A 152 -3.14 -16.12 -15.32
CA GLU A 152 -3.39 -17.44 -14.72
C GLU A 152 -2.09 -18.19 -14.37
N GLU A 153 -1.02 -18.00 -15.13
CA GLU A 153 0.30 -18.57 -14.81
C GLU A 153 0.86 -18.00 -13.51
N TYR A 154 0.82 -16.67 -13.34
CA TYR A 154 1.24 -16.03 -12.07
C TYR A 154 0.40 -16.54 -10.90
N LYS A 155 -0.92 -16.62 -11.06
CA LYS A 155 -1.80 -17.16 -10.01
C LYS A 155 -1.43 -18.59 -9.64
N TYR A 156 -1.06 -19.41 -10.61
CA TYR A 156 -0.62 -20.79 -10.39
C TYR A 156 0.71 -20.84 -9.63
N LEU A 157 1.73 -20.11 -10.07
CA LEU A 157 3.07 -20.14 -9.48
C LEU A 157 3.09 -19.56 -8.06
N TYR A 158 2.45 -18.41 -7.85
CA TYR A 158 2.35 -17.80 -6.51
C TYR A 158 1.48 -18.64 -5.58
N GLY A 159 0.41 -19.26 -6.09
CA GLY A 159 -0.40 -20.21 -5.33
C GLY A 159 0.37 -21.46 -4.91
N ASN A 160 1.26 -21.97 -5.77
CA ASN A 160 2.16 -23.09 -5.44
C ASN A 160 3.11 -22.71 -4.29
N TRP A 161 3.74 -21.54 -4.38
CA TRP A 161 4.56 -20.99 -3.29
C TRP A 161 3.78 -20.86 -1.99
N HIS A 162 2.58 -20.27 -2.02
CA HIS A 162 1.72 -20.18 -0.85
C HIS A 162 1.41 -21.55 -0.23
N GLU A 163 1.08 -22.56 -1.05
CA GLU A 163 0.82 -23.93 -0.57
C GLU A 163 2.05 -24.55 0.12
N ILE A 164 3.24 -24.33 -0.43
CA ILE A 164 4.51 -24.82 0.14
C ILE A 164 4.79 -24.12 1.47
N LEU A 165 4.78 -22.78 1.50
CA LEU A 165 5.07 -21.98 2.68
C LEU A 165 4.11 -22.29 3.84
N SER A 166 2.81 -22.46 3.53
CA SER A 166 1.77 -22.79 4.52
C SER A 166 1.95 -24.16 5.19
N LYS A 167 2.69 -25.08 4.57
CA LYS A 167 2.99 -26.42 5.13
C LYS A 167 4.27 -26.44 5.96
N MET A 168 5.07 -25.38 5.90
CA MET A 168 6.30 -25.29 6.68
C MET A 168 5.99 -25.19 8.18
N GLN A 169 6.88 -25.76 9.01
CA GLN A 169 6.73 -25.65 10.46
C GLN A 169 6.78 -24.19 10.95
N GLN A 170 7.60 -23.38 10.28
CA GLN A 170 7.67 -21.93 10.45
C GLN A 170 7.55 -21.32 9.04
N PRO A 171 6.36 -20.89 8.64
CA PRO A 171 6.17 -20.22 7.35
C PRO A 171 7.03 -18.98 7.24
N LEU A 172 7.56 -18.72 6.05
CA LEU A 172 8.20 -17.45 5.72
C LEU A 172 7.11 -16.41 5.47
N ILE A 173 7.37 -15.15 5.82
CA ILE A 173 6.55 -14.02 5.34
C ILE A 173 6.72 -13.92 3.83
N PHE A 174 5.62 -13.88 3.12
CA PHE A 174 5.57 -13.92 1.67
C PHE A 174 5.24 -12.55 1.09
N SER A 175 6.24 -11.95 0.46
CA SER A 175 6.19 -10.63 -0.18
C SER A 175 6.11 -10.80 -1.69
N GLU A 176 4.94 -10.50 -2.25
CA GLU A 176 4.61 -10.84 -3.63
C GLU A 176 4.83 -9.67 -4.59
N SER A 177 5.55 -9.87 -5.70
CA SER A 177 5.67 -8.85 -6.76
C SER A 177 4.71 -9.06 -7.93
N ALA A 178 3.86 -10.10 -7.91
CA ALA A 178 2.99 -10.45 -9.04
C ALA A 178 2.20 -9.27 -9.65
N PRO A 179 1.53 -8.38 -8.88
CA PRO A 179 0.72 -7.33 -9.49
C PRO A 179 1.55 -6.28 -10.25
N ALA A 180 2.81 -6.04 -9.89
CA ALA A 180 3.69 -5.11 -10.61
C ALA A 180 3.84 -5.45 -12.11
N TYR A 181 3.77 -6.73 -12.48
CA TYR A 181 3.90 -7.21 -13.85
C TYR A 181 2.68 -6.91 -14.74
N PHE A 182 1.57 -6.45 -14.14
CA PHE A 182 0.33 -6.14 -14.85
C PHE A 182 -0.02 -4.64 -14.79
N SER A 183 0.78 -3.82 -14.08
CA SER A 183 0.47 -2.41 -13.82
C SER A 183 0.73 -1.47 -15.00
N MET A 184 1.51 -1.92 -15.99
CA MET A 184 2.00 -1.08 -17.11
C MET A 184 1.14 -1.18 -18.38
N THR A 185 -0.18 -1.18 -18.22
CA THR A 185 -1.12 -1.26 -19.34
C THR A 185 -2.30 -0.30 -19.18
N ASP A 186 -2.90 0.12 -20.31
CA ASP A 186 -4.14 0.92 -20.28
C ASP A 186 -5.34 0.12 -19.76
N ASN A 187 -5.31 -1.21 -19.91
CA ASN A 187 -6.37 -2.09 -19.47
C ASN A 187 -6.01 -2.81 -18.15
N LEU A 188 -6.45 -2.25 -17.03
CA LEU A 188 -6.15 -2.78 -15.70
C LEU A 188 -6.95 -4.03 -15.30
N THR A 189 -7.75 -4.66 -16.17
CA THR A 189 -8.53 -5.86 -15.78
C THR A 189 -7.65 -7.00 -15.26
N ASP A 190 -6.51 -7.29 -15.89
CA ASP A 190 -5.61 -8.33 -15.40
C ASP A 190 -4.94 -7.91 -14.08
N TRP A 191 -4.52 -6.65 -13.97
CA TRP A 191 -3.95 -6.10 -12.73
C TRP A 191 -4.92 -6.19 -11.56
N HIS A 192 -6.17 -5.81 -11.77
CA HIS A 192 -7.24 -5.95 -10.80
C HIS A 192 -7.49 -7.43 -10.42
N THR A 193 -7.52 -8.32 -11.43
CA THR A 193 -7.67 -9.76 -11.19
C THR A 193 -6.52 -10.30 -10.33
N VAL A 194 -5.30 -9.80 -10.52
CA VAL A 194 -4.15 -10.15 -9.67
C VAL A 194 -4.31 -9.63 -8.25
N MET A 195 -4.68 -8.35 -8.11
CA MET A 195 -4.94 -7.74 -6.81
C MET A 195 -6.03 -8.45 -6.01
N ASP A 196 -6.98 -9.14 -6.65
CA ASP A 196 -8.01 -9.91 -5.96
C ASP A 196 -7.48 -11.17 -5.26
N TRP A 197 -6.50 -11.88 -5.82
CA TRP A 197 -6.02 -13.15 -5.25
C TRP A 197 -4.72 -13.04 -4.46
N VAL A 198 -3.87 -12.03 -4.67
CA VAL A 198 -2.64 -11.87 -3.88
C VAL A 198 -2.91 -11.78 -2.36
N PRO A 199 -3.99 -11.14 -1.86
CA PRO A 199 -4.25 -11.11 -0.43
C PRO A 199 -4.62 -12.47 0.15
N GLU A 200 -4.91 -13.48 -0.67
CA GLU A 200 -5.14 -14.85 -0.22
C GLU A 200 -3.82 -15.61 -0.02
N TYR A 201 -2.72 -15.17 -0.63
CA TYR A 201 -1.48 -15.93 -0.73
C TYR A 201 -0.36 -15.40 0.17
N GLY A 202 -0.09 -14.09 0.15
CA GLY A 202 1.01 -13.49 0.89
C GLY A 202 0.56 -12.43 1.88
N GLU A 203 1.51 -11.95 2.69
CA GLU A 203 1.26 -10.94 3.71
C GLU A 203 1.43 -9.51 3.18
N LEU A 204 2.02 -9.35 2.00
CA LEU A 204 2.14 -8.06 1.32
C LEU A 204 2.39 -8.22 -0.17
N ALA A 205 1.98 -7.23 -0.96
CA ALA A 205 2.28 -7.23 -2.40
C ALA A 205 2.64 -5.86 -2.96
N ARG A 206 3.67 -5.86 -3.82
CA ARG A 206 4.06 -4.74 -4.69
C ARG A 206 3.09 -4.63 -5.85
N HIS A 207 2.48 -3.46 -6.03
CA HIS A 207 1.40 -3.28 -7.02
C HIS A 207 1.68 -2.27 -8.14
N SER A 208 2.88 -1.68 -8.13
CA SER A 208 3.37 -0.78 -9.17
C SER A 208 4.77 -1.19 -9.65
N VAL A 209 5.25 -0.50 -10.68
CA VAL A 209 6.67 -0.52 -11.05
C VAL A 209 7.58 -0.16 -9.88
N ASP A 210 8.86 -0.51 -10.03
CA ASP A 210 9.90 -0.18 -9.08
C ASP A 210 10.01 1.33 -8.87
N ILE A 211 10.21 1.70 -7.61
CA ILE A 211 10.73 3.01 -7.25
C ILE A 211 12.12 3.19 -7.83
N LEU A 212 12.45 4.43 -8.18
CA LEU A 212 13.68 4.74 -8.91
C LEU A 212 14.92 4.28 -8.14
N VAL A 213 15.75 3.48 -8.80
CA VAL A 213 17.06 3.09 -8.29
C VAL A 213 18.02 4.29 -8.28
N TYR A 214 19.00 4.28 -7.40
CA TYR A 214 19.92 5.40 -7.13
C TYR A 214 20.70 5.89 -8.36
N SER A 215 21.04 4.98 -9.28
CA SER A 215 21.68 5.30 -10.56
C SER A 215 20.70 5.36 -11.73
N GLY A 216 19.40 5.37 -11.45
CA GLY A 216 18.34 5.38 -12.45
C GLY A 216 18.18 6.75 -13.11
N GLU A 217 17.72 6.75 -14.36
CA GLU A 217 17.39 7.98 -15.08
C GLU A 217 15.97 8.43 -14.73
N GLY A 218 15.79 9.72 -14.41
CA GLY A 218 14.48 10.32 -14.16
C GLY A 218 14.41 11.16 -12.89
N SER A 219 13.20 11.57 -12.53
CA SER A 219 12.89 12.28 -11.29
C SER A 219 12.51 11.27 -10.21
N ALA A 220 13.27 11.26 -9.11
CA ALA A 220 12.96 10.40 -7.96
C ALA A 220 11.62 10.76 -7.32
N TRP A 221 11.26 12.05 -7.29
CA TRP A 221 9.96 12.50 -6.81
C TRP A 221 8.83 12.00 -7.72
N ASP A 222 8.98 12.08 -9.03
CA ASP A 222 7.94 11.61 -9.96
C ASP A 222 7.73 10.08 -9.80
N SER A 223 8.81 9.34 -9.57
CA SER A 223 8.74 7.90 -9.27
C SER A 223 7.99 7.62 -7.95
N ILE A 224 8.30 8.35 -6.86
CA ILE A 224 7.53 8.28 -5.60
C ILE A 224 6.04 8.55 -5.87
N MET A 225 5.73 9.56 -6.68
CA MET A 225 4.35 9.92 -7.01
C MET A 225 3.64 8.89 -7.88
N THR A 226 4.35 8.15 -8.74
CA THR A 226 3.81 6.98 -9.46
C THR A 226 3.40 5.89 -8.47
N ASN A 227 4.26 5.52 -7.54
CA ASN A 227 3.97 4.47 -6.55
C ASN A 227 2.85 4.89 -5.59
N TYR A 228 2.88 6.14 -5.12
CA TYR A 228 1.79 6.75 -4.35
C TYR A 228 0.46 6.65 -5.10
N LYS A 229 0.41 7.01 -6.40
CA LYS A 229 -0.81 6.93 -7.21
C LYS A 229 -1.38 5.52 -7.22
N PHE A 230 -0.57 4.50 -7.49
CA PHE A 230 -1.04 3.10 -7.46
C PHE A 230 -1.53 2.69 -6.08
N ASN A 231 -0.84 3.12 -5.02
CA ASN A 231 -1.26 2.81 -3.66
C ASN A 231 -2.64 3.40 -3.33
N THR A 232 -2.99 4.58 -3.86
CA THR A 232 -4.34 5.13 -3.67
C THR A 232 -5.47 4.27 -4.28
N LEU A 233 -5.16 3.31 -5.16
CA LEU A 233 -6.15 2.46 -5.82
C LEU A 233 -6.54 1.21 -5.02
N VAL A 234 -5.74 0.82 -4.02
CA VAL A 234 -5.74 -0.55 -3.45
C VAL A 234 -6.20 -0.63 -2.00
N ALA A 235 -6.67 0.47 -1.40
CA ALA A 235 -7.09 0.53 0.01
C ALA A 235 -8.13 -0.52 0.43
N ARG A 236 -8.94 -1.04 -0.50
CA ARG A 236 -9.96 -2.08 -0.24
C ARG A 236 -9.37 -3.45 0.13
N TYR A 237 -8.13 -3.72 -0.27
CA TYR A 237 -7.48 -5.01 -0.02
C TYR A 237 -6.83 -5.06 1.35
N GLN A 238 -6.30 -3.93 1.83
CA GLN A 238 -5.53 -3.86 3.05
C GLN A 238 -6.35 -4.20 4.31
N ARG A 239 -5.78 -5.06 5.15
CA ARG A 239 -6.34 -5.49 6.44
C ARG A 239 -5.23 -6.13 7.28
N PRO A 240 -5.42 -6.34 8.59
CA PRO A 240 -4.43 -7.07 9.38
C PRO A 240 -4.06 -8.41 8.73
N GLY A 241 -2.77 -8.64 8.53
CA GLY A 241 -2.25 -9.82 7.81
C GLY A 241 -2.05 -9.63 6.29
N TYR A 242 -2.45 -8.51 5.69
CA TYR A 242 -2.12 -8.15 4.30
C TYR A 242 -1.88 -6.65 4.11
N TYR A 243 -0.72 -6.28 3.58
CA TYR A 243 -0.30 -4.89 3.39
C TYR A 243 0.00 -4.56 1.93
N ASN A 244 -0.52 -3.41 1.46
CA ASN A 244 -0.15 -2.91 0.14
C ASN A 244 1.24 -2.31 0.19
N ASP A 245 2.13 -2.73 -0.72
CA ASP A 245 3.53 -2.30 -0.76
C ASP A 245 3.76 -1.26 -1.89
N PRO A 246 3.98 0.02 -1.57
CA PRO A 246 4.33 1.05 -2.53
C PRO A 246 5.84 1.12 -2.83
N ASP A 247 6.63 0.13 -2.41
CA ASP A 247 8.07 -0.01 -2.62
C ASP A 247 8.96 0.77 -1.65
N PHE A 248 10.28 0.70 -1.84
CA PHE A 248 11.29 1.17 -0.88
C PHE A 248 11.30 2.68 -0.57
N LEU A 249 11.70 3.03 0.66
CA LEU A 249 12.09 4.37 1.06
C LEU A 249 13.51 4.67 0.55
N ILE A 250 13.67 5.67 -0.32
CA ILE A 250 14.95 6.00 -0.98
C ILE A 250 15.62 7.22 -0.31
N ALA A 251 15.84 7.10 1.00
CA ALA A 251 16.20 8.20 1.90
C ALA A 251 17.49 8.95 1.53
N ASP A 252 18.47 8.31 0.91
CA ASP A 252 19.74 8.94 0.53
C ASP A 252 19.79 9.35 -0.96
N HIS A 253 18.68 9.24 -1.69
CA HIS A 253 18.67 9.56 -3.11
C HIS A 253 18.97 11.06 -3.34
N PRO A 254 20.00 11.41 -4.13
CA PRO A 254 20.49 12.79 -4.23
C PRO A 254 19.53 13.73 -4.96
N GLY A 255 18.58 13.17 -5.71
CA GLY A 255 17.53 13.91 -6.42
C GLY A 255 16.34 14.36 -5.55
N LEU A 256 16.34 14.08 -4.24
CA LEU A 256 15.25 14.46 -3.33
C LEU A 256 15.65 15.58 -2.37
N SER A 257 14.77 16.55 -2.21
CA SER A 257 14.78 17.51 -1.11
C SER A 257 14.34 16.86 0.20
N LEU A 258 14.65 17.50 1.34
CA LEU A 258 14.20 17.00 2.64
C LEU A 258 12.67 16.95 2.76
N ASP A 259 11.95 17.92 2.18
CA ASP A 259 10.48 17.92 2.17
C ASP A 259 9.93 16.71 1.41
N GLU A 260 10.52 16.34 0.27
CA GLU A 260 10.12 15.15 -0.50
C GLU A 260 10.42 13.84 0.23
N LYS A 261 11.59 13.73 0.88
CA LYS A 261 11.95 12.56 1.71
C LYS A 261 10.98 12.38 2.87
N ARG A 262 10.67 13.48 3.58
CA ARG A 262 9.70 13.51 4.68
C ARG A 262 8.30 13.15 4.19
N SER A 263 7.91 13.66 3.03
CA SER A 263 6.61 13.34 2.41
C SER A 263 6.50 11.88 2.00
N GLN A 264 7.55 11.27 1.43
CA GLN A 264 7.55 9.83 1.17
C GLN A 264 7.27 9.04 2.44
N PHE A 265 8.04 9.31 3.50
CA PHE A 265 7.89 8.63 4.78
C PHE A 265 6.48 8.80 5.39
N ALA A 266 5.98 10.03 5.42
CA ALA A 266 4.65 10.34 5.96
C ALA A 266 3.52 9.67 5.15
N LEU A 267 3.63 9.63 3.82
CA LEU A 267 2.64 8.97 2.97
C LEU A 267 2.62 7.46 3.21
N TRP A 268 3.78 6.80 3.25
CA TRP A 268 3.88 5.37 3.54
C TRP A 268 3.31 5.06 4.93
N ALA A 269 3.70 5.84 5.94
CA ALA A 269 3.15 5.71 7.30
C ALA A 269 1.62 5.90 7.35
N SER A 270 1.11 6.87 6.60
CA SER A 270 -0.33 7.12 6.51
C SER A 270 -1.09 5.96 5.87
N PHE A 271 -0.43 5.20 5.02
CA PHE A 271 -0.99 4.02 4.39
C PHE A 271 -0.89 2.75 5.23
N SER A 272 -0.14 2.72 6.34
CA SER A 272 0.27 1.45 6.97
C SER A 272 0.94 0.55 5.93
N ALA A 273 1.98 1.07 5.28
CA ALA A 273 2.74 0.40 4.25
C ALA A 273 4.07 -0.13 4.82
N PRO A 274 4.74 -1.10 4.15
CA PRO A 274 6.09 -1.48 4.54
C PRO A 274 7.05 -0.27 4.60
N LEU A 275 7.72 -0.07 5.73
CA LEU A 275 8.78 0.95 5.88
C LEU A 275 10.14 0.29 5.67
N ILE A 276 10.42 -0.09 4.43
CA ILE A 276 11.68 -0.73 4.03
C ILE A 276 12.62 0.32 3.41
N ILE A 277 13.71 0.62 4.09
CA ILE A 277 14.72 1.59 3.64
C ILE A 277 15.67 0.93 2.64
N SER A 278 15.92 1.61 1.54
CA SER A 278 17.00 1.28 0.61
C SER A 278 17.91 2.48 0.43
N ALA A 279 18.96 2.54 1.25
CA ALA A 279 19.94 3.63 1.32
C ALA A 279 21.28 3.13 1.87
N HIS A 280 22.36 3.91 1.77
CA HIS A 280 23.59 3.62 2.48
C HIS A 280 23.49 4.05 3.95
N ILE A 281 23.03 3.11 4.79
CA ILE A 281 22.68 3.39 6.20
C ILE A 281 23.82 4.01 7.03
N PRO A 282 25.10 3.58 6.91
CA PRO A 282 26.20 4.18 7.67
C PRO A 282 26.35 5.70 7.48
N ASP A 283 25.95 6.22 6.31
CA ASP A 283 26.13 7.63 5.92
C ASP A 283 24.82 8.44 5.97
N LEU A 284 23.73 7.90 6.52
CA LEU A 284 22.50 8.67 6.70
C LEU A 284 22.75 9.89 7.59
N SER A 285 22.25 11.04 7.16
CA SER A 285 22.39 12.28 7.92
C SER A 285 21.53 12.26 9.19
N SER A 286 21.79 13.19 10.12
CA SER A 286 20.91 13.37 11.28
C SER A 286 19.49 13.76 10.90
N GLU A 287 19.31 14.52 9.80
CA GLU A 287 17.99 14.90 9.30
C GLU A 287 17.25 13.68 8.73
N ASP A 288 17.96 12.76 8.05
CA ASP A 288 17.36 11.53 7.55
C ASP A 288 16.95 10.61 8.70
N LEU A 289 17.81 10.44 9.70
CA LEU A 289 17.50 9.64 10.89
C LEU A 289 16.35 10.25 11.71
N GLU A 290 16.25 11.58 11.80
CA GLU A 290 15.19 12.25 12.57
C GLU A 290 13.80 11.88 12.05
N TYR A 291 13.56 11.96 10.73
CA TYR A 291 12.24 11.60 10.21
C TYR A 291 12.03 10.09 10.18
N LEU A 292 13.06 9.29 9.82
CA LEU A 292 12.94 7.84 9.79
C LEU A 292 12.66 7.25 11.17
N THR A 293 13.09 7.90 12.25
CA THR A 293 12.85 7.43 13.63
C THR A 293 11.69 8.16 14.32
N ASN A 294 10.90 8.96 13.59
CA ASN A 294 9.75 9.68 14.15
C ASN A 294 8.70 8.71 14.71
N GLN A 295 8.69 8.56 16.03
CA GLN A 295 7.83 7.62 16.75
C GLN A 295 6.33 7.88 16.55
N ALA A 296 5.93 9.13 16.35
CA ALA A 296 4.52 9.47 16.17
C ALA A 296 4.00 8.97 14.81
N LEU A 297 4.79 9.11 13.75
CA LEU A 297 4.45 8.58 12.43
C LEU A 297 4.61 7.07 12.35
N ILE A 298 5.62 6.47 13.00
CA ILE A 298 5.76 5.02 13.10
C ILE A 298 4.56 4.41 13.84
N ALA A 299 4.09 5.02 14.92
CA ALA A 299 2.90 4.54 15.63
C ALA A 299 1.63 4.60 14.76
N VAL A 300 1.56 5.56 13.84
CA VAL A 300 0.49 5.62 12.82
C VAL A 300 0.65 4.47 11.83
N ASP A 301 1.85 4.27 11.27
CA ASP A 301 2.12 3.16 10.34
C ASP A 301 1.74 1.81 10.94
N GLN A 302 2.17 1.58 12.18
CA GLN A 302 2.02 0.34 12.94
C GLN A 302 0.67 0.25 13.70
N ASP A 303 -0.32 1.09 13.37
CA ASP A 303 -1.64 1.04 13.98
C ASP A 303 -2.32 -0.32 13.71
N PRO A 304 -2.88 -0.98 14.76
CA PRO A 304 -3.37 -2.35 14.64
C PRO A 304 -4.67 -2.49 13.83
N LEU A 305 -5.34 -1.39 13.45
CA LEU A 305 -6.42 -1.48 12.46
C LEU A 305 -5.89 -1.85 11.06
N ALA A 306 -4.60 -1.58 10.79
CA ALA A 306 -3.98 -1.73 9.48
C ALA A 306 -4.77 -1.05 8.34
N GLN A 307 -5.64 -0.09 8.67
CA GLN A 307 -6.48 0.57 7.67
C GLN A 307 -5.60 1.47 6.81
N GLN A 308 -5.75 1.42 5.49
CA GLN A 308 -5.04 2.33 4.60
C GLN A 308 -5.75 3.69 4.52
N ALA A 309 -4.99 4.81 4.50
CA ALA A 309 -5.56 6.12 4.22
C ALA A 309 -6.11 6.23 2.79
N THR A 310 -7.30 6.79 2.65
CA THR A 310 -7.97 7.01 1.36
C THR A 310 -8.08 8.50 1.05
N LEU A 311 -8.23 8.85 -0.24
CA LEU A 311 -8.42 10.23 -0.67
C LEU A 311 -9.78 10.79 -0.16
N ALA A 312 -9.72 11.73 0.78
CA ALA A 312 -10.85 12.56 1.19
C ALA A 312 -11.13 13.66 0.17
N SER A 313 -10.09 14.26 -0.39
CA SER A 313 -10.18 15.30 -1.42
C SER A 313 -8.92 15.31 -2.29
N ARG A 314 -9.07 15.77 -3.53
CA ARG A 314 -7.98 15.95 -4.50
C ARG A 314 -8.31 17.09 -5.45
N ASP A 315 -7.34 17.98 -5.66
CA ASP A 315 -7.36 18.98 -6.72
C ASP A 315 -6.05 18.97 -7.54
N GLY A 316 -5.81 20.03 -8.31
CA GLY A 316 -4.62 20.14 -9.17
C GLY A 316 -3.29 20.27 -8.42
N SER A 317 -3.30 20.40 -7.09
CA SER A 317 -2.10 20.66 -6.28
C SER A 317 -2.10 20.00 -4.90
N LEU A 318 -3.28 19.72 -4.33
CA LEU A 318 -3.41 19.15 -3.00
C LEU A 318 -4.12 17.80 -3.04
N ASP A 319 -3.60 16.88 -2.24
CA ASP A 319 -4.31 15.67 -1.82
C ASP A 319 -4.53 15.71 -0.32
N VAL A 320 -5.74 15.38 0.11
CA VAL A 320 -6.09 15.16 1.51
C VAL A 320 -6.46 13.71 1.68
N LEU A 321 -5.70 12.98 2.49
CA LEU A 321 -5.95 11.59 2.84
C LEU A 321 -6.41 11.46 4.28
N THR A 322 -7.22 10.45 4.56
CA THR A 322 -7.70 10.21 5.92
C THR A 322 -8.04 8.74 6.17
N ARG A 323 -7.94 8.33 7.44
CA ARG A 323 -8.39 7.04 7.97
C ARG A 323 -8.66 7.14 9.47
N ASN A 324 -9.29 6.12 10.04
CA ASN A 324 -9.40 5.96 11.49
C ASN A 324 -8.16 5.25 12.05
N LEU A 325 -7.84 5.54 13.31
CA LEU A 325 -6.86 4.80 14.10
C LEU A 325 -7.56 3.98 15.19
N ALA A 326 -6.88 2.97 15.73
CA ALA A 326 -7.44 2.00 16.68
C ALA A 326 -7.96 2.62 17.97
N ASP A 327 -7.38 3.75 18.39
CA ASP A 327 -7.78 4.49 19.58
C ASP A 327 -9.00 5.40 19.38
N GLY A 328 -9.61 5.39 18.19
CA GLY A 328 -10.77 6.19 17.83
C GLY A 328 -10.43 7.58 17.28
N SER A 329 -9.15 7.96 17.23
CA SER A 329 -8.74 9.20 16.58
C SER A 329 -8.82 9.11 15.06
N ARG A 330 -8.82 10.28 14.41
CA ARG A 330 -8.82 10.41 12.95
C ARG A 330 -7.45 10.90 12.49
N LEU A 331 -6.83 10.18 11.55
CA LEU A 331 -5.62 10.63 10.87
C LEU A 331 -5.98 11.50 9.68
N VAL A 332 -5.24 12.59 9.48
CA VAL A 332 -5.30 13.43 8.29
C VAL A 332 -3.90 13.66 7.76
N THR A 333 -3.69 13.38 6.49
CA THR A 333 -2.43 13.63 5.79
C THR A 333 -2.71 14.52 4.61
N ILE A 334 -2.04 15.67 4.54
CA ILE A 334 -2.18 16.63 3.44
C ILE A 334 -0.87 16.70 2.70
N LEU A 335 -0.91 16.38 1.40
CA LEU A 335 0.23 16.45 0.50
C LEU A 335 0.04 17.64 -0.45
N ASN A 336 1.05 18.52 -0.51
CA ASN A 336 1.19 19.47 -1.60
C ASN A 336 2.01 18.84 -2.72
N HIS A 337 1.36 18.29 -3.74
CA HIS A 337 2.04 17.76 -4.93
C HIS A 337 2.24 18.81 -6.03
N GLY A 338 1.77 20.05 -5.80
CA GLY A 338 2.01 21.18 -6.68
C GLY A 338 3.41 21.77 -6.54
N SER A 339 3.77 22.63 -7.50
CA SER A 339 5.11 23.24 -7.63
C SER A 339 5.31 24.53 -6.81
N GLU A 340 4.31 24.96 -6.05
CA GLU A 340 4.34 26.21 -5.27
C GLU A 340 3.95 25.94 -3.82
N SER A 341 4.33 26.83 -2.90
CA SER A 341 3.85 26.76 -1.52
C SER A 341 2.37 27.10 -1.43
N ILE A 342 1.63 26.39 -0.59
CA ILE A 342 0.19 26.56 -0.41
C ILE A 342 -0.12 26.89 1.05
N GLU A 343 -1.04 27.84 1.24
CA GLU A 343 -1.59 28.16 2.56
C GLU A 343 -3.12 28.22 2.47
N THR A 344 -3.79 27.23 3.05
CA THR A 344 -5.25 27.05 2.90
C THR A 344 -5.88 26.41 4.14
N ASP A 345 -7.20 26.36 4.15
CA ASP A 345 -8.01 25.71 5.18
C ASP A 345 -8.53 24.37 4.67
N ILE A 346 -8.34 23.32 5.47
CA ILE A 346 -8.88 21.98 5.24
C ILE A 346 -10.12 21.81 6.11
N SER A 347 -11.30 21.80 5.51
CA SER A 347 -12.56 21.71 6.26
C SER A 347 -12.70 20.36 6.96
N LEU A 348 -13.27 20.32 8.16
CA LEU A 348 -13.41 19.07 8.91
C LEU A 348 -14.52 18.16 8.36
N ASP A 349 -15.50 18.72 7.66
CA ASP A 349 -16.60 17.93 7.09
C ASP A 349 -16.12 16.98 5.99
N ILE A 350 -15.11 17.37 5.20
CA ILE A 350 -14.48 16.49 4.20
C ILE A 350 -13.76 15.29 4.81
N LEU A 351 -13.48 15.34 6.11
CA LEU A 351 -12.84 14.26 6.87
C LEU A 351 -13.86 13.32 7.52
N GLY A 352 -15.15 13.64 7.42
CA GLY A 352 -16.25 12.93 8.08
C GLY A 352 -16.47 13.31 9.54
N LEU A 353 -15.87 14.42 9.99
CA LEU A 353 -16.01 14.94 11.34
C LEU A 353 -17.15 15.98 11.41
N SER A 354 -17.88 15.97 12.52
CA SER A 354 -18.95 16.94 12.78
C SER A 354 -18.38 18.35 13.00
N THR A 355 -18.98 19.37 12.38
CA THR A 355 -18.65 20.79 12.56
C THR A 355 -19.29 21.41 13.81
N ASP A 356 -20.20 20.69 14.48
CA ASP A 356 -20.76 21.12 15.77
C ASP A 356 -19.79 20.88 16.93
N CYS A 357 -18.76 20.05 16.69
CA CYS A 357 -17.78 19.61 17.66
C CYS A 357 -16.50 20.45 17.63
N THR A 358 -15.74 20.40 18.72
CA THR A 358 -14.40 20.99 18.79
C THR A 358 -13.42 19.87 19.10
N TYR A 359 -12.36 19.77 18.31
CA TYR A 359 -11.36 18.72 18.39
C TYR A 359 -9.99 19.29 18.74
N LYS A 360 -9.10 18.41 19.16
CA LYS A 360 -7.68 18.69 19.29
C LYS A 360 -6.94 17.97 18.17
N ALA A 361 -6.24 18.73 17.34
CA ALA A 361 -5.33 18.19 16.33
C ALA A 361 -3.89 18.32 16.82
N GLN A 362 -3.13 17.23 16.78
CA GLN A 362 -1.70 17.18 17.02
C GLN A 362 -0.97 17.03 15.69
N ASP A 363 -0.04 17.93 15.38
CA ASP A 363 0.88 17.77 14.27
C ASP A 363 1.92 16.70 14.64
N LEU A 364 2.07 15.68 13.79
CA LEU A 364 2.95 14.54 14.06
C LEU A 364 4.41 14.80 13.67
N TRP A 365 4.71 15.94 13.04
CA TRP A 365 6.08 16.35 12.75
C TRP A 365 6.76 17.00 13.95
N ASP A 366 6.08 17.92 14.63
CA ASP A 366 6.66 18.72 15.72
C ASP A 366 5.97 18.54 17.08
N GLY A 367 4.87 17.78 17.11
CA GLY A 367 4.09 17.52 18.32
C GLY A 367 3.23 18.69 18.78
N SER A 368 3.20 19.80 18.04
CA SER A 368 2.36 20.95 18.35
C SER A 368 0.88 20.58 18.28
N THR A 369 0.06 21.28 19.06
CA THR A 369 -1.38 20.99 19.12
C THR A 369 -2.21 22.24 18.92
N GLN A 370 -3.33 22.10 18.21
CA GLN A 370 -4.29 23.16 17.99
C GLN A 370 -5.72 22.68 18.28
N THR A 371 -6.56 23.60 18.75
CA THR A 371 -7.99 23.38 18.91
C THR A 371 -8.70 23.81 17.63
N ILE A 372 -9.50 22.91 17.04
CA ILE A 372 -10.13 23.07 15.72
C ILE A 372 -11.63 22.78 15.80
N LYS A 373 -12.42 23.37 14.91
CA LYS A 373 -13.89 23.18 14.86
C LYS A 373 -14.42 23.05 13.42
N ASP A 374 -14.05 23.99 12.56
CA ASP A 374 -14.57 24.03 11.18
C ASP A 374 -13.51 23.60 10.15
N ALA A 375 -12.24 23.89 10.43
CA ALA A 375 -11.12 23.59 9.56
C ALA A 375 -9.78 23.52 10.31
N ILE A 376 -8.78 22.96 9.62
CA ILE A 376 -7.36 23.04 9.96
C ILE A 376 -6.67 23.99 8.98
N ARG A 377 -6.05 25.06 9.49
CA ARG A 377 -5.19 25.93 8.68
C ARG A 377 -3.86 25.22 8.44
N ILE A 378 -3.41 25.14 7.19
CA ILE A 378 -2.11 24.60 6.84
C ILE A 378 -1.27 25.61 6.08
N LYS A 379 0.06 25.44 6.16
CA LYS A 379 1.04 26.07 5.29
C LYS A 379 2.07 25.02 4.89
N LEU A 380 2.15 24.72 3.59
CA LEU A 380 3.03 23.69 3.06
C LEU A 380 3.92 24.26 1.96
N ASN A 381 5.20 23.92 1.99
CA ASN A 381 6.09 24.11 0.84
C ASN A 381 5.66 23.20 -0.31
N THR A 382 6.24 23.41 -1.48
CA THR A 382 6.16 22.45 -2.60
C THR A 382 6.60 21.07 -2.12
N HIS A 383 5.85 20.03 -2.46
CA HIS A 383 6.16 18.62 -2.16
C HIS A 383 6.21 18.26 -0.67
N ALA A 384 5.79 19.16 0.22
CA ALA A 384 5.72 18.91 1.66
C ALA A 384 4.40 18.28 2.09
N THR A 385 4.42 17.64 3.26
CA THR A 385 3.25 17.04 3.91
C THR A 385 3.01 17.63 5.29
N ALA A 386 1.74 17.76 5.67
CA ALA A 386 1.33 17.90 7.07
C ALA A 386 0.57 16.64 7.48
N VAL A 387 0.81 16.15 8.70
CA VAL A 387 0.13 14.98 9.24
C VAL A 387 -0.43 15.32 10.61
N TYR A 388 -1.74 15.18 10.77
CA TYR A 388 -2.43 15.46 12.02
C TYR A 388 -3.13 14.21 12.54
N LYS A 389 -2.97 13.96 13.85
CA LYS A 389 -3.86 13.09 14.61
C LYS A 389 -4.90 13.94 15.30
N ILE A 390 -6.18 13.68 15.03
CA ILE A 390 -7.31 14.41 15.59
C ILE A 390 -7.97 13.54 16.64
N ASP A 391 -7.86 13.95 17.90
CA ASP A 391 -8.52 13.27 19.01
C ASP A 391 -10.03 13.50 18.91
N THR A 392 -10.80 12.41 18.93
CA THR A 392 -12.26 12.47 19.03
C THR A 392 -12.67 12.09 20.47
N ASP A 393 -13.51 12.90 21.09
CA ASP A 393 -14.09 12.57 22.40
C ASP A 393 -15.32 11.65 22.22
N GLU A 394 -15.81 11.00 23.29
CA GLU A 394 -16.94 10.07 23.18
C GLU A 394 -18.22 10.68 22.57
N LYS A 395 -18.37 12.01 22.60
CA LYS A 395 -19.52 12.72 22.03
C LYS A 395 -19.34 13.07 20.55
N CYS A 396 -18.11 13.16 20.07
CA CYS A 396 -17.73 13.51 18.71
C CYS A 396 -16.95 12.38 18.02
N SER A 397 -17.05 11.15 18.52
CA SER A 397 -16.40 9.95 17.96
C SER A 397 -17.09 9.38 16.73
N GLN A 398 -18.32 9.82 16.45
CA GLN A 398 -19.04 9.39 15.26
C GLN A 398 -18.39 10.00 14.01
N VAL A 399 -17.67 9.16 13.27
CA VAL A 399 -17.13 9.48 11.95
C VAL A 399 -18.01 8.85 10.88
N ILE A 400 -18.49 9.65 9.94
CA ILE A 400 -19.18 9.14 8.74
C ILE A 400 -18.10 8.91 7.66
N PRO A 401 -17.99 7.71 7.06
CA PRO A 401 -17.10 7.50 5.92
C PRO A 401 -17.35 8.57 4.86
N THR A 402 -16.34 9.43 4.65
CA THR A 402 -16.43 10.64 3.82
C THR A 402 -15.17 10.78 2.99
N GLY A 403 -15.33 11.02 1.69
CA GLY A 403 -14.21 11.22 0.78
C GLY A 403 -14.59 11.08 -0.69
N LEU A 404 -13.60 10.84 -1.55
CA LEU A 404 -13.83 10.66 -2.97
C LEU A 404 -14.40 9.26 -3.27
N ILE A 405 -15.34 9.20 -4.22
CA ILE A 405 -15.65 7.98 -4.98
C ILE A 405 -15.08 8.21 -6.37
N PHE A 406 -14.09 7.42 -6.78
CA PHE A 406 -13.41 7.63 -8.06
C PHE A 406 -13.15 6.31 -8.78
N ASN A 407 -13.18 6.34 -10.11
CA ASN A 407 -12.90 5.16 -10.90
C ASN A 407 -11.38 4.92 -10.96
N THR A 408 -10.92 3.74 -10.55
CA THR A 408 -9.47 3.46 -10.37
C THR A 408 -8.68 3.48 -11.67
N ALA A 409 -9.29 3.08 -12.78
CA ALA A 409 -8.64 3.06 -14.09
C ALA A 409 -8.52 4.46 -14.73
N SER A 410 -9.59 5.25 -14.67
CA SER A 410 -9.58 6.60 -15.30
C SER A 410 -9.09 7.71 -14.38
N GLY A 411 -9.06 7.48 -13.06
CA GLY A 411 -8.74 8.50 -12.05
C GLY A 411 -9.80 9.60 -11.91
N LYS A 412 -10.96 9.47 -12.57
CA LYS A 412 -12.03 10.47 -12.51
C LYS A 412 -12.90 10.31 -11.27
N CYS A 413 -13.29 11.44 -10.70
CA CYS A 413 -14.13 11.54 -9.53
C CYS A 413 -15.62 11.54 -9.90
N LEU A 414 -16.41 10.73 -9.19
CA LEU A 414 -17.86 10.79 -9.23
C LEU A 414 -18.29 12.17 -8.70
N THR A 415 -19.09 12.87 -9.50
CA THR A 415 -19.50 14.25 -9.23
C THR A 415 -21.02 14.33 -9.21
N GLY A 416 -21.59 14.84 -8.13
CA GLY A 416 -23.03 14.99 -7.95
C GLY A 416 -23.42 16.45 -7.69
N THR A 417 -24.21 17.04 -8.57
CA THR A 417 -24.66 18.44 -8.48
C THR A 417 -26.15 18.53 -8.78
N SER A 418 -26.93 19.21 -7.92
CA SER A 418 -28.37 19.36 -8.09
C SER A 418 -29.12 18.04 -8.27
N SER A 419 -29.38 17.60 -9.50
CA SER A 419 -30.01 16.31 -9.82
C SER A 419 -29.14 15.40 -10.71
N SER A 420 -27.99 15.90 -11.18
CA SER A 420 -27.08 15.17 -12.07
C SER A 420 -25.98 14.45 -11.32
N VAL A 421 -25.59 13.29 -11.85
CA VAL A 421 -24.41 12.54 -11.42
C VAL A 421 -23.57 12.22 -12.66
N GLY A 422 -22.27 12.47 -12.58
CA GLY A 422 -21.32 12.27 -13.67
C GLY A 422 -19.92 11.93 -13.18
N SER A 423 -18.97 11.84 -14.11
CA SER A 423 -17.57 11.53 -13.83
C SER A 423 -16.67 12.61 -14.44
N GLU A 424 -15.88 13.28 -13.60
CA GLU A 424 -15.12 14.48 -13.95
C GLU A 424 -13.69 14.41 -13.38
N SER A 425 -12.81 15.29 -13.85
CA SER A 425 -11.51 15.48 -13.19
C SER A 425 -11.72 15.95 -11.74
N CYS A 426 -10.94 15.38 -10.82
CA CYS A 426 -11.02 15.76 -9.42
C CYS A 426 -10.57 17.22 -9.23
N ASN A 427 -11.34 18.00 -8.49
CA ASN A 427 -11.17 19.45 -8.31
C ASN A 427 -11.40 19.92 -6.86
N GLY A 428 -11.51 18.98 -5.91
CA GLY A 428 -11.68 19.25 -4.48
C GLY A 428 -13.03 19.84 -4.07
N SER A 429 -13.99 19.98 -4.99
CA SER A 429 -15.31 20.54 -4.68
C SER A 429 -16.15 19.60 -3.81
N LYS A 430 -17.02 20.17 -2.97
CA LYS A 430 -17.97 19.40 -2.14
C LYS A 430 -18.96 18.55 -2.94
N SER A 431 -19.12 18.79 -4.24
CA SER A 431 -19.89 17.93 -5.15
C SER A 431 -19.18 16.62 -5.52
N GLN A 432 -17.89 16.50 -5.24
CA GLN A 432 -17.09 15.28 -5.47
C GLN A 432 -16.79 14.51 -4.19
N ILE A 433 -17.18 15.05 -3.04
CA ILE A 433 -16.92 14.48 -1.73
C ILE A 433 -18.22 13.87 -1.23
N TRP A 434 -18.20 12.57 -1.00
CA TRP A 434 -19.36 11.75 -0.72
C TRP A 434 -19.31 11.18 0.69
N GLN A 435 -20.46 11.15 1.34
CA GLN A 435 -20.70 10.46 2.59
C GLN A 435 -21.44 9.17 2.33
N ILE A 436 -21.00 8.09 2.98
CA ILE A 436 -21.60 6.76 2.87
C ILE A 436 -21.98 6.30 4.27
N ASP A 437 -23.28 6.15 4.52
CA ASP A 437 -23.74 5.65 5.81
C ASP A 437 -23.76 4.12 5.88
N ALA A 438 -23.94 3.59 7.09
CA ALA A 438 -23.93 2.15 7.34
C ALA A 438 -25.06 1.37 6.63
N SER A 439 -26.08 2.07 6.11
CA SER A 439 -27.16 1.45 5.32
C SER A 439 -26.86 1.40 3.82
N GLY A 440 -25.72 1.93 3.39
CA GLY A 440 -25.30 2.00 2.00
C GLY A 440 -25.87 3.19 1.24
N VAL A 441 -26.41 4.20 1.94
CA VAL A 441 -26.90 5.42 1.32
C VAL A 441 -25.73 6.38 1.09
N ILE A 442 -25.68 6.96 -0.11
CA ILE A 442 -24.55 7.77 -0.60
C ILE A 442 -25.04 9.19 -0.92
N ARG A 443 -24.40 10.24 -0.37
CA ARG A 443 -24.79 11.66 -0.52
C ARG A 443 -23.57 12.54 -0.73
N THR A 444 -23.66 13.60 -1.55
CA THR A 444 -22.57 14.57 -1.65
C THR A 444 -22.60 15.55 -0.48
N LEU A 445 -21.45 16.12 -0.12
CA LEU A 445 -21.40 17.21 0.86
C LEU A 445 -22.13 18.48 0.38
N SER A 446 -22.28 18.67 -0.93
CA SER A 446 -23.03 19.81 -1.48
C SER A 446 -24.56 19.63 -1.47
N GLU A 447 -25.08 18.40 -1.38
CA GLU A 447 -26.52 18.08 -1.53
C GLU A 447 -26.98 17.04 -0.49
N GLN A 448 -26.90 17.37 0.79
CA GLN A 448 -27.17 16.43 1.90
C GLN A 448 -28.62 15.91 2.01
N SER A 449 -29.59 16.57 1.38
CA SER A 449 -30.98 16.08 1.31
C SER A 449 -31.21 15.07 0.18
N LYS A 450 -30.21 14.88 -0.70
CA LYS A 450 -30.33 14.02 -1.87
C LYS A 450 -29.36 12.86 -1.84
N CYS A 451 -29.84 11.74 -2.35
CA CYS A 451 -29.19 10.45 -2.33
C CYS A 451 -28.90 9.99 -3.77
N LEU A 452 -27.73 9.39 -3.97
CA LEU A 452 -27.38 8.71 -5.21
C LEU A 452 -28.40 7.59 -5.46
N THR A 453 -29.19 7.75 -6.53
CA THR A 453 -30.30 6.87 -6.85
C THR A 453 -30.07 6.25 -8.23
N ALA A 454 -30.18 4.92 -8.31
CA ALA A 454 -30.35 4.24 -9.59
C ALA A 454 -31.84 4.03 -9.87
N ASP A 455 -32.27 4.41 -11.08
CA ASP A 455 -33.61 4.12 -11.61
C ASP A 455 -33.45 3.49 -12.99
N GLY A 456 -33.70 2.18 -13.06
CA GLY A 456 -33.36 1.36 -14.21
C GLY A 456 -31.85 1.34 -14.48
N LYS A 457 -31.41 2.01 -15.55
CA LYS A 457 -29.97 2.13 -15.90
C LYS A 457 -29.38 3.51 -15.64
N ALA A 458 -30.22 4.49 -15.33
CA ALA A 458 -29.79 5.86 -15.08
C ALA A 458 -29.42 6.03 -13.61
N ILE A 459 -28.49 6.97 -13.35
CA ILE A 459 -28.18 7.43 -11.99
C ILE A 459 -28.47 8.93 -11.89
N SER A 460 -28.92 9.37 -10.72
CA SER A 460 -29.24 10.77 -10.44
C SER A 460 -29.18 11.05 -8.93
N LEU A 461 -29.19 12.32 -8.56
CA LEU A 461 -29.46 12.72 -7.18
C LEU A 461 -30.97 12.96 -7.02
N GLN A 462 -31.60 12.26 -6.08
CA GLN A 462 -33.02 12.41 -5.75
C GLN A 462 -33.20 12.60 -4.25
N GLU A 463 -34.32 13.17 -3.82
CA GLU A 463 -34.62 13.31 -2.39
C GLU A 463 -34.47 11.96 -1.67
N CYS A 464 -33.80 11.99 -0.53
CA CYS A 464 -33.52 10.78 0.23
C CYS A 464 -34.82 10.16 0.77
N SER A 465 -34.95 8.85 0.62
CA SER A 465 -36.07 8.04 1.10
C SER A 465 -35.59 6.61 1.39
N GLU A 466 -36.42 5.76 2.01
CA GLU A 466 -36.01 4.40 2.39
C GLU A 466 -36.04 3.38 1.22
N ASN A 467 -35.90 3.84 -0.02
CA ASN A 467 -35.99 2.99 -1.20
C ASN A 467 -34.70 2.19 -1.47
N ASN A 468 -34.82 1.03 -2.11
CA ASN A 468 -33.65 0.20 -2.45
C ASN A 468 -32.81 0.78 -3.60
N GLY A 469 -33.39 1.65 -4.44
CA GLY A 469 -32.68 2.36 -5.51
C GLY A 469 -31.61 3.32 -4.97
N GLN A 470 -31.67 3.67 -3.69
CA GLN A 470 -30.71 4.54 -2.99
C GLN A 470 -29.70 3.79 -2.11
N LYS A 471 -29.77 2.45 -2.07
CA LYS A 471 -28.87 1.62 -1.26
C LYS A 471 -27.83 0.95 -2.15
N TRP A 472 -26.57 1.05 -1.72
CA TRP A 472 -25.42 0.56 -2.46
C TRP A 472 -24.54 -0.30 -1.55
N SER A 473 -24.10 -1.44 -2.07
CA SER A 473 -23.10 -2.30 -1.44
C SER A 473 -21.78 -2.23 -2.21
N TYR A 474 -20.67 -2.25 -1.50
CA TYR A 474 -19.33 -2.23 -2.07
C TYR A 474 -18.63 -3.56 -1.83
N ALA A 475 -18.04 -4.13 -2.89
CA ALA A 475 -17.37 -5.43 -2.84
C ALA A 475 -15.85 -5.28 -2.99
N ILE A 476 -15.10 -6.32 -2.61
CA ILE A 476 -13.65 -6.38 -2.74
C ILE A 476 -13.17 -6.21 -4.20
N THR A 477 -14.00 -6.57 -5.17
CA THR A 477 -13.84 -6.32 -6.62
C THR A 477 -13.88 -4.84 -7.01
N GLY A 478 -14.08 -3.93 -6.05
CA GLY A 478 -14.27 -2.50 -6.29
C GLY A 478 -15.62 -2.14 -6.92
N ASN A 479 -16.52 -3.10 -7.10
CA ASN A 479 -17.86 -2.85 -7.62
C ASN A 479 -18.76 -2.15 -6.59
N LEU A 480 -19.45 -1.10 -7.03
CA LEU A 480 -20.51 -0.45 -6.27
C LEU A 480 -21.88 -0.87 -6.83
N LYS A 481 -22.54 -1.82 -6.15
CA LYS A 481 -23.76 -2.49 -6.61
C LYS A 481 -25.00 -1.87 -5.97
N ASN A 482 -25.99 -1.55 -6.79
CA ASN A 482 -27.27 -1.03 -6.33
C ASN A 482 -28.22 -2.15 -5.89
N ALA A 483 -28.93 -1.95 -4.78
CA ALA A 483 -29.77 -2.96 -4.16
C ALA A 483 -31.09 -3.25 -4.91
N ASP A 484 -31.62 -2.27 -5.66
CA ASP A 484 -32.87 -2.46 -6.42
C ASP A 484 -32.62 -3.11 -7.78
N THR A 485 -31.69 -2.55 -8.55
CA THR A 485 -31.40 -3.01 -9.92
C THR A 485 -30.50 -4.25 -9.95
N GLY A 486 -29.72 -4.48 -8.89
CA GLY A 486 -28.67 -5.51 -8.86
C GLY A 486 -27.49 -5.20 -9.78
N TYR A 487 -27.42 -3.99 -10.35
CA TYR A 487 -26.39 -3.54 -11.29
C TYR A 487 -25.31 -2.72 -10.59
N CYS A 488 -24.14 -2.67 -11.21
CA CYS A 488 -22.97 -1.97 -10.72
C CYS A 488 -22.81 -0.60 -11.40
N LEU A 489 -22.38 0.38 -10.62
CA LEU A 489 -22.02 1.71 -11.10
C LEU A 489 -20.99 1.61 -12.23
N THR A 490 -21.13 2.47 -13.22
CA THR A 490 -20.21 2.59 -14.34
C THR A 490 -19.67 4.02 -14.43
N ASN A 491 -18.40 4.16 -14.82
CA ASN A 491 -17.75 5.45 -15.05
C ASN A 491 -18.46 6.31 -16.15
N GLY A 492 -19.37 5.72 -16.93
CA GLY A 492 -20.11 6.37 -18.01
C GLY A 492 -21.43 7.06 -17.60
N GLY A 493 -21.73 7.17 -16.29
CA GLY A 493 -22.92 7.90 -15.81
C GLY A 493 -24.19 7.05 -15.75
N GLY A 494 -24.07 5.78 -15.33
CA GLY A 494 -25.20 4.87 -15.18
C GLY A 494 -24.82 3.59 -14.44
N VAL A 495 -25.73 2.61 -14.46
CA VAL A 495 -25.49 1.25 -13.95
C VAL A 495 -25.66 0.20 -15.05
N SER A 496 -24.89 -0.88 -14.97
CA SER A 496 -25.01 -2.05 -15.85
C SER A 496 -24.79 -3.35 -15.07
N ALA A 497 -25.04 -4.49 -15.72
CA ALA A 497 -24.68 -5.79 -15.13
C ALA A 497 -23.24 -5.74 -14.60
N CYS A 498 -23.04 -6.26 -13.39
CA CYS A 498 -21.74 -6.29 -12.74
C CYS A 498 -20.82 -7.23 -13.53
N GLY A 499 -19.74 -6.68 -14.07
CA GLY A 499 -18.63 -7.42 -14.63
C GLY A 499 -17.54 -7.63 -13.58
N PHE A 500 -16.74 -8.67 -13.79
CA PHE A 500 -15.59 -8.99 -12.95
C PHE A 500 -14.39 -8.13 -13.35
N GLU A 501 -13.84 -7.35 -12.42
CA GLU A 501 -12.64 -6.51 -12.60
C GLU A 501 -12.62 -5.64 -13.87
N THR A 502 -13.80 -5.15 -14.30
CA THR A 502 -13.88 -4.31 -15.49
C THR A 502 -13.49 -2.86 -15.16
N ASN A 503 -12.58 -2.27 -15.94
CA ASN A 503 -12.08 -0.91 -15.66
C ASN A 503 -13.16 0.15 -15.45
N SER A 504 -14.33 0.01 -16.10
CA SER A 504 -15.41 0.98 -15.96
C SER A 504 -16.21 0.84 -14.66
N GLN A 505 -16.03 -0.25 -13.89
CA GLN A 505 -16.83 -0.61 -12.72
C GLN A 505 -16.02 -0.80 -11.44
N VAL A 506 -14.70 -0.61 -11.47
CA VAL A 506 -13.85 -0.63 -10.26
C VAL A 506 -13.71 0.80 -9.73
N PHE A 507 -14.09 1.00 -8.47
CA PHE A 507 -14.07 2.30 -7.80
C PHE A 507 -13.28 2.24 -6.49
N GLY A 508 -12.52 3.29 -6.20
CA GLY A 508 -11.99 3.57 -4.87
C GLY A 508 -13.01 4.34 -4.04
N LEU A 509 -13.17 3.97 -2.78
CA LEU A 509 -14.13 4.54 -1.84
C LEU A 509 -13.43 5.06 -0.56
N PRO A 510 -14.11 5.92 0.23
CA PRO A 510 -13.56 6.44 1.49
C PRO A 510 -13.29 5.36 2.55
N ALA A 511 -12.29 5.60 3.39
CA ALA A 511 -11.97 4.78 4.54
C ALA A 511 -13.16 4.71 5.52
N GLY A 512 -13.44 3.50 6.02
CA GLY A 512 -14.54 3.21 6.93
C GLY A 512 -15.79 2.65 6.25
N VAL A 513 -15.82 2.60 4.91
CA VAL A 513 -16.85 1.88 4.17
C VAL A 513 -16.68 0.37 4.38
N HIS A 514 -17.79 -0.33 4.63
CA HIS A 514 -17.79 -1.79 4.71
C HIS A 514 -17.55 -2.41 3.32
N VAL A 515 -16.54 -3.27 3.23
CA VAL A 515 -16.20 -4.03 2.02
C VAL A 515 -16.75 -5.44 2.17
N ALA A 516 -17.66 -5.84 1.29
CA ALA A 516 -18.14 -7.21 1.21
C ALA A 516 -17.08 -8.12 0.57
N LEU A 517 -16.81 -9.26 1.21
CA LEU A 517 -15.92 -10.32 0.71
C LEU A 517 -16.63 -11.24 -0.27
#